data_AF-A0A924B011-F1
#
_entry.id   AF-A0A924B011-F1
#
_cell.length_a   1.000
_cell.length_b   1.000
_cell.length_c   1.000
_cell.angle_alpha   90.00
_cell.angle_beta   90.00
_cell.angle_gamma   90.00
#
_symmetry.space_group_name_H-M   'P 1'
#
loop_
_entity.id
_entity.type
_entity.pdbx_description
1 polymer ?
#
loop_
_entity_poly.entity_id
_entity_poly.type
_entity_poly.pdbx_seq_one_letter_code
_entity_poly.pdbx_strand_id
1 'polypeptide(L)'
;MAGLVYPQFVRWMVDNVLTVKDYSLLNKVVLGLFVALSISMIAGNIRYYLFTLSGERIVLKLREQLYRSILKQEVAFFDFNRTGELMSRLSSDSSTLQNTVSVNISQGLRNLAQVLGGFGFMFYTSWKLSAVLLIIIPPVAGMAYFFGRRIRSLSKEF
;
A
#
# COMPACT_ATOMS: atom_id res chain seq x y z
N MET A 1 -7.20 -8.63 2.08
CA MET A 1 -8.07 -9.80 1.87
C MET A 1 -7.90 -10.43 0.48
N ALA A 2 -8.05 -9.71 -0.65
CA ALA A 2 -7.84 -10.27 -2.00
C ALA A 2 -6.47 -10.93 -2.27
N GLY A 3 -5.39 -10.45 -1.61
CA GLY A 3 -4.05 -11.03 -1.79
C GLY A 3 -3.86 -12.44 -1.19
N LEU A 4 -4.75 -12.88 -0.28
CA LEU A 4 -4.67 -14.20 0.36
C LEU A 4 -5.56 -15.24 -0.33
N VAL A 5 -6.58 -14.76 -1.05
CA VAL A 5 -7.43 -15.61 -1.90
C VAL A 5 -6.59 -16.24 -3.03
N TYR A 6 -5.60 -15.50 -3.55
CA TYR A 6 -4.73 -15.95 -4.62
C TYR A 6 -3.92 -17.24 -4.27
N PRO A 7 -3.16 -17.29 -3.16
CA PRO A 7 -2.45 -18.51 -2.77
C PRO A 7 -3.35 -19.72 -2.47
N GLN A 8 -4.53 -19.53 -1.85
CA GLN A 8 -5.45 -20.65 -1.56
C GLN A 8 -6.03 -21.24 -2.82
N PHE A 9 -6.42 -20.37 -3.75
CA PHE A 9 -6.98 -20.83 -5.00
C PHE A 9 -5.96 -21.62 -5.80
N VAL A 10 -4.72 -21.13 -5.89
CA VAL A 10 -3.63 -21.84 -6.57
C VAL A 10 -3.36 -23.18 -5.89
N ARG A 11 -3.35 -23.25 -4.55
CA ARG A 11 -3.17 -24.51 -3.83
C ARG A 11 -4.29 -25.51 -4.12
N TRP A 12 -5.55 -25.08 -4.03
CA TRP A 12 -6.70 -25.93 -4.33
C TRP A 12 -6.72 -26.42 -5.79
N MET A 13 -6.29 -25.58 -6.74
CA MET A 13 -6.12 -25.97 -8.15
C MET A 13 -5.02 -27.01 -8.36
N VAL A 14 -3.85 -26.80 -7.77
CA VAL A 14 -2.72 -27.72 -7.92
C VAL A 14 -3.11 -29.10 -7.37
N ASP A 15 -3.78 -29.13 -6.22
CA ASP A 15 -4.15 -30.37 -5.56
C ASP A 15 -5.32 -31.10 -6.27
N ASN A 16 -6.32 -30.38 -6.83
CA ASN A 16 -7.52 -31.00 -7.41
C ASN A 16 -7.56 -31.09 -8.94
N VAL A 17 -6.80 -30.26 -9.68
CA VAL A 17 -6.93 -30.15 -11.15
C VAL A 17 -5.75 -30.79 -11.89
N LEU A 18 -4.53 -30.69 -11.36
CA LEU A 18 -3.34 -31.29 -11.99
C LEU A 18 -3.27 -32.82 -11.76
N THR A 19 -3.89 -33.31 -10.69
CA THR A 19 -3.85 -34.74 -10.31
C THR A 19 -4.87 -35.60 -11.07
N VAL A 20 -5.95 -35.01 -11.62
CA VAL A 20 -7.12 -35.77 -12.15
C VAL A 20 -7.27 -35.69 -13.69
N LYS A 21 -6.53 -34.83 -14.41
CA LYS A 21 -6.53 -34.72 -15.89
C LYS A 21 -7.94 -34.63 -16.54
N ASP A 22 -8.84 -33.82 -15.98
CA ASP A 22 -10.20 -33.68 -16.47
C ASP A 22 -10.46 -32.27 -17.04
N TYR A 23 -10.54 -32.14 -18.37
CA TYR A 23 -10.52 -30.84 -19.08
C TYR A 23 -11.79 -29.99 -18.87
N SER A 24 -12.92 -30.62 -18.54
CA SER A 24 -14.20 -29.92 -18.28
C SER A 24 -14.21 -29.22 -16.91
N LEU A 25 -13.62 -29.86 -15.90
CA LEU A 25 -13.40 -29.27 -14.57
C LEU A 25 -12.37 -28.14 -14.62
N LEU A 26 -11.32 -28.29 -15.42
CA LEU A 26 -10.32 -27.24 -15.66
C LEU A 26 -10.98 -25.95 -16.17
N ASN A 27 -11.84 -26.04 -17.19
CA ASN A 27 -12.44 -24.85 -17.79
C ASN A 27 -13.37 -24.10 -16.81
N LYS A 28 -14.18 -24.82 -16.02
CA LYS A 28 -15.04 -24.22 -14.98
C LYS A 28 -14.24 -23.54 -13.86
N VAL A 29 -13.15 -24.15 -13.43
CA VAL A 29 -12.28 -23.60 -12.37
C VAL A 29 -11.54 -22.35 -12.86
N VAL A 30 -11.05 -22.36 -14.10
CA VAL A 30 -10.41 -21.19 -14.73
C VAL A 30 -11.41 -20.03 -14.89
N LEU A 31 -12.65 -20.32 -15.28
CA LEU A 31 -13.71 -19.30 -15.40
C LEU A 31 -14.08 -18.73 -14.02
N GLY A 32 -14.18 -19.57 -12.99
CA GLY A 32 -14.39 -19.14 -11.61
C GLY A 32 -13.27 -18.23 -11.09
N LEU A 33 -12.01 -18.54 -11.42
CA LEU A 33 -10.86 -17.67 -11.13
C LEU A 33 -10.97 -16.32 -11.76
N PHE A 34 -11.25 -16.31 -13.06
CA PHE A 34 -11.30 -15.09 -13.84
C PHE A 34 -12.32 -14.12 -13.25
N VAL A 35 -13.50 -14.64 -12.85
CA VAL A 35 -14.54 -13.87 -12.17
C VAL A 35 -14.07 -13.38 -10.80
N ALA A 36 -13.49 -14.26 -9.96
CA ALA A 36 -13.03 -13.89 -8.62
C ALA A 36 -11.92 -12.83 -8.63
N LEU A 37 -10.97 -12.92 -9.57
CA LEU A 37 -9.90 -11.94 -9.76
C LEU A 37 -10.45 -10.61 -10.28
N SER A 38 -11.38 -10.66 -11.24
CA SER A 38 -12.03 -9.47 -11.78
C SER A 38 -12.78 -8.71 -10.68
N ILE A 39 -13.57 -9.39 -9.86
CA ILE A 39 -14.28 -8.79 -8.71
C ILE A 39 -13.28 -8.19 -7.72
N SER A 40 -12.21 -8.91 -7.41
CA SER A 40 -11.16 -8.43 -6.50
C SER A 40 -10.47 -7.16 -7.02
N MET A 41 -10.24 -7.08 -8.32
CA MET A 41 -9.63 -5.93 -8.98
C MET A 41 -10.57 -4.71 -8.96
N ILE A 42 -11.85 -4.90 -9.27
CA ILE A 42 -12.87 -3.84 -9.21
C ILE A 42 -13.01 -3.32 -7.77
N ALA A 43 -13.17 -4.22 -6.79
CA ALA A 43 -13.27 -3.85 -5.38
C ALA A 43 -12.00 -3.16 -4.85
N GLY A 44 -10.83 -3.54 -5.38
CA GLY A 44 -9.56 -2.87 -5.11
C GLY A 44 -9.56 -1.42 -5.62
N ASN A 45 -9.97 -1.22 -6.87
CA ASN A 45 -10.04 0.10 -7.51
C ASN A 45 -11.05 1.02 -6.84
N ILE A 46 -12.27 0.54 -6.55
CA ILE A 46 -13.30 1.35 -5.86
C ILE A 46 -12.77 1.83 -4.51
N ARG A 47 -12.14 0.94 -3.73
CA ARG A 47 -11.57 1.31 -2.44
C ARG A 47 -10.47 2.36 -2.60
N TYR A 48 -9.54 2.15 -3.53
CA TYR A 48 -8.48 3.13 -3.81
C TYR A 48 -9.08 4.51 -4.14
N TYR A 49 -10.06 4.55 -5.03
CA TYR A 49 -10.75 5.77 -5.42
C TYR A 49 -11.43 6.48 -4.24
N LEU A 50 -12.15 5.74 -3.39
CA LEU A 50 -12.81 6.29 -2.18
C LEU A 50 -11.81 6.89 -1.17
N PHE A 51 -10.65 6.24 -0.99
CA PHE A 51 -9.58 6.77 -0.14
C PHE A 51 -8.94 8.02 -0.74
N THR A 52 -8.70 8.04 -2.05
CA THR A 52 -8.19 9.21 -2.76
C THR A 52 -9.14 10.40 -2.62
N LEU A 53 -10.43 10.21 -2.88
CA LEU A 53 -11.46 11.24 -2.71
C LEU A 53 -11.52 11.78 -1.27
N SER A 54 -11.45 10.88 -0.29
CA SER A 54 -11.45 11.27 1.13
C SER A 54 -10.21 12.09 1.47
N GLY A 55 -9.06 11.71 0.92
CA GLY A 55 -7.81 12.45 1.02
C GLY A 55 -7.85 13.86 0.44
N GLU A 56 -8.39 13.99 -0.77
CA GLU A 56 -8.63 15.27 -1.43
C GLU A 56 -9.51 16.19 -0.57
N ARG A 57 -10.59 15.66 0.00
CA ARG A 57 -11.48 16.44 0.88
C ARG A 57 -10.79 16.93 2.15
N ILE A 58 -9.96 16.10 2.78
CA ILE A 58 -9.20 16.50 3.98
C ILE A 58 -8.27 17.67 3.65
N VAL A 59 -7.63 17.64 2.49
CA VAL A 59 -6.62 18.62 2.08
C VAL A 59 -7.26 19.93 1.68
N LEU A 60 -8.40 19.88 1.01
CA LEU A 60 -9.20 21.08 0.72
C LEU A 60 -9.58 21.79 2.02
N LYS A 61 -10.02 21.05 3.05
CA LYS A 61 -10.32 21.62 4.37
C LYS A 61 -9.08 22.23 5.04
N LEU A 62 -7.93 21.55 4.97
CA LEU A 62 -6.67 22.02 5.53
C LEU A 62 -6.20 23.32 4.84
N ARG A 63 -6.29 23.39 3.50
CA ARG A 63 -6.00 24.60 2.73
C ARG A 63 -6.93 25.76 3.11
N GLU A 64 -8.23 25.50 3.24
CA GLU A 64 -9.18 26.55 3.65
C GLU A 64 -8.88 27.08 5.05
N GLN A 65 -8.60 26.19 6.02
CA GLN A 65 -8.26 26.58 7.38
C GLN A 65 -6.98 27.40 7.45
N LEU A 66 -5.93 26.97 6.76
CA LEU A 66 -4.65 27.68 6.71
C LEU A 66 -4.79 29.03 5.99
N TYR A 67 -5.53 29.09 4.89
CA TYR A 67 -5.81 30.35 4.19
C TYR A 67 -6.54 31.35 5.09
N ARG A 68 -7.60 30.90 5.80
CA ARG A 68 -8.28 31.73 6.81
C ARG A 68 -7.35 32.17 7.94
N SER A 69 -6.42 31.32 8.37
CA SER A 69 -5.46 31.66 9.43
C SER A 69 -4.46 32.71 8.96
N ILE A 70 -3.98 32.63 7.72
CA ILE A 70 -3.08 33.63 7.13
C ILE A 70 -3.79 34.97 7.02
N LEU A 71 -5.05 35.00 6.56
CA LEU A 71 -5.83 36.24 6.46
C LEU A 71 -6.06 36.96 7.79
N LYS A 72 -5.94 36.26 8.92
CA LYS A 72 -6.10 36.84 10.27
C LYS A 72 -4.79 37.34 10.88
N GLN A 73 -3.66 37.21 10.19
CA GLN A 73 -2.37 37.67 10.71
C GLN A 73 -2.22 39.18 10.66
N GLU A 74 -1.36 39.70 11.54
CA GLU A 74 -1.05 41.13 11.63
C GLU A 74 -0.36 41.64 10.36
N VAL A 75 -0.54 42.92 10.03
CA VAL A 75 0.05 43.54 8.83
C VAL A 75 1.59 43.42 8.84
N ALA A 76 2.21 43.55 10.01
CA ALA A 76 3.66 43.38 10.18
C ALA A 76 4.17 42.00 9.74
N PHE A 77 3.34 40.94 9.83
CA PHE A 77 3.71 39.61 9.35
C PHE A 77 3.93 39.60 7.83
N PHE A 78 3.16 40.38 7.08
CA PHE A 78 3.23 40.49 5.63
C PHE A 78 4.36 41.41 5.13
N ASP A 79 4.89 42.27 6.00
CA ASP A 79 6.07 43.09 5.70
C ASP A 79 7.35 42.24 5.63
N PHE A 80 7.43 41.18 6.45
CA PHE A 80 8.57 40.25 6.47
C PHE A 80 8.39 39.00 5.58
N ASN A 81 7.16 38.62 5.26
CA ASN A 81 6.86 37.40 4.49
C ASN A 81 6.11 37.74 3.20
N ARG A 82 6.73 37.48 2.03
CA ARG A 82 6.07 37.67 0.74
C ARG A 82 4.84 36.78 0.63
N THR A 83 3.68 37.38 0.36
CA THR A 83 2.40 36.69 0.16
C THR A 83 2.48 35.59 -0.91
N GLY A 84 3.27 35.81 -1.97
CA GLY A 84 3.50 34.80 -3.01
C GLY A 84 4.31 33.59 -2.53
N GLU A 85 5.29 33.78 -1.64
CA GLU A 85 6.04 32.67 -1.04
C GLU A 85 5.17 31.89 -0.06
N LEU A 86 4.38 32.58 0.75
CA LEU A 86 3.41 31.97 1.66
C LEU A 86 2.38 31.12 0.92
N MET A 87 1.84 31.61 -0.20
CA MET A 87 0.90 30.82 -1.03
C MET A 87 1.59 29.63 -1.70
N SER A 88 2.83 29.79 -2.16
CA SER A 88 3.61 28.70 -2.75
C SER A 88 3.87 27.58 -1.73
N ARG A 89 4.37 27.93 -0.54
CA ARG A 89 4.61 27.00 0.57
C ARG A 89 3.31 26.36 1.05
N LEU A 90 2.24 27.15 1.20
CA LEU A 90 0.94 26.63 1.57
C LEU A 90 0.46 25.57 0.57
N SER A 91 0.60 25.83 -0.74
CA SER A 91 0.20 24.89 -1.78
C SER A 91 1.08 23.62 -1.79
N SER A 92 2.41 23.76 -1.74
CA SER A 92 3.36 22.63 -1.75
C SER A 92 3.24 21.76 -0.51
N ASP A 93 3.14 22.38 0.67
CA ASP A 93 3.15 21.68 1.95
C ASP A 93 1.81 20.98 2.16
N SER A 94 0.70 21.62 1.77
CA SER A 94 -0.62 20.96 1.81
C SER A 94 -0.75 19.81 0.81
N SER A 95 -0.12 19.89 -0.37
CA SER A 95 -0.05 18.76 -1.32
C SER A 95 0.86 17.64 -0.81
N THR A 96 1.93 17.96 -0.09
CA THR A 96 2.80 16.93 0.51
C THR A 96 2.13 16.25 1.69
N LEU A 97 1.43 17.02 2.53
CA LEU A 97 0.55 16.51 3.58
C LEU A 97 -0.59 15.67 3.01
N GLN A 98 -1.18 16.06 1.87
CA GLN A 98 -2.18 15.26 1.16
C GLN A 98 -1.67 13.87 0.85
N ASN A 99 -0.53 13.79 0.17
CA ASN A 99 0.04 12.50 -0.23
C ASN A 99 0.37 11.67 1.01
N THR A 100 0.90 12.30 2.06
CA THR A 100 1.26 11.58 3.29
C THR A 100 0.03 11.04 4.02
N VAL A 101 -0.97 11.88 4.27
CA VAL A 101 -2.16 11.51 5.04
C VAL A 101 -3.06 10.56 4.24
N SER A 102 -3.21 10.78 2.94
CA SER A 102 -4.19 10.05 2.15
C SER A 102 -3.62 8.77 1.57
N VAL A 103 -2.43 8.86 0.98
CA VAL A 103 -1.83 7.75 0.25
C VAL A 103 -1.01 6.88 1.20
N ASN A 104 -0.10 7.47 1.98
CA ASN A 104 0.76 6.66 2.86
C ASN A 104 0.00 6.01 4.01
N ILE A 105 -0.97 6.68 4.63
CA ILE A 105 -1.77 6.06 5.70
C ILE A 105 -2.69 4.96 5.14
N SER A 106 -3.37 5.22 4.02
CA SER A 106 -4.24 4.20 3.40
C SER A 106 -3.46 2.97 2.95
N GLN A 107 -2.32 3.18 2.30
CA GLN A 107 -1.41 2.09 1.91
C GLN A 107 -0.82 1.39 3.14
N GLY A 108 -0.41 2.14 4.16
CA GLY A 108 0.10 1.60 5.42
C GLY A 108 -0.92 0.69 6.10
N LEU A 109 -2.16 1.16 6.26
CA LEU A 109 -3.25 0.39 6.85
C LEU A 109 -3.58 -0.86 6.02
N ARG A 110 -3.59 -0.75 4.70
CA ARG A 110 -3.76 -1.89 3.79
C ARG A 110 -2.65 -2.91 3.96
N ASN A 111 -1.40 -2.46 4.02
CA ASN A 111 -0.24 -3.33 4.14
C ASN A 111 -0.23 -4.01 5.52
N LEU A 112 -0.56 -3.31 6.60
CA LEU A 112 -0.73 -3.90 7.92
C LEU A 112 -1.83 -4.96 7.93
N ALA A 113 -3.00 -4.68 7.36
CA ALA A 113 -4.08 -5.65 7.25
C ALA A 113 -3.69 -6.87 6.39
N GLN A 114 -2.87 -6.68 5.35
CA GLN A 114 -2.34 -7.78 4.54
C GLN A 114 -1.32 -8.62 5.30
N VAL A 115 -0.41 -7.98 6.02
CA VAL A 115 0.61 -8.64 6.84
C VAL A 115 -0.07 -9.47 7.93
N LEU A 116 -0.98 -8.88 8.70
CA LEU A 116 -1.70 -9.59 9.76
C LEU A 116 -2.55 -10.75 9.21
N GLY A 117 -3.29 -10.51 8.14
CA GLY A 117 -4.08 -11.56 7.50
C GLY A 117 -3.21 -12.67 6.93
N GLY A 118 -2.07 -12.33 6.31
CA GLY A 118 -1.14 -13.29 5.72
C GLY A 118 -0.45 -14.14 6.77
N PHE A 119 0.06 -13.52 7.84
CA PHE A 119 0.65 -14.25 8.95
C PHE A 119 -0.37 -15.19 9.60
N GLY A 120 -1.55 -14.69 9.99
CA GLY A 120 -2.57 -15.52 10.64
C GLY A 120 -2.96 -16.73 9.78
N PHE A 121 -3.03 -16.53 8.48
CA PHE A 121 -3.35 -17.58 7.54
C PHE A 121 -2.23 -18.59 7.27
N MET A 122 -0.98 -18.13 7.22
CA MET A 122 0.19 -19.00 7.14
C MET A 122 0.23 -19.93 8.36
N PHE A 123 0.04 -19.36 9.55
CA PHE A 123 -0.04 -20.12 10.80
C PHE A 123 -1.20 -21.12 10.80
N TYR A 124 -2.38 -20.74 10.29
CA TYR A 124 -3.51 -21.66 10.13
C TYR A 124 -3.22 -22.82 9.17
N THR A 125 -2.52 -22.55 8.08
CA THR A 125 -2.22 -23.55 7.04
C THR A 125 -1.17 -24.57 7.50
N SER A 126 -0.05 -24.10 8.04
CA SER A 126 0.99 -24.97 8.59
C SER A 126 1.89 -24.16 9.50
N TRP A 127 1.75 -24.38 10.80
CA TRP A 127 2.61 -23.81 11.84
C TRP A 127 4.11 -24.08 11.57
N LYS A 128 4.46 -25.29 11.12
CA LYS A 128 5.85 -25.74 10.97
C LYS A 128 6.56 -25.04 9.81
N LEU A 129 5.90 -24.93 8.65
CA LEU A 129 6.46 -24.22 7.48
C LEU A 129 6.53 -22.71 7.71
N SER A 130 5.54 -22.15 8.41
CA SER A 130 5.51 -20.71 8.72
C SER A 130 6.65 -20.30 9.65
N ALA A 131 6.93 -21.10 10.69
CA ALA A 131 8.05 -20.85 11.60
C ALA A 131 9.41 -20.90 10.89
N VAL A 132 9.61 -21.86 9.98
CA VAL A 132 10.83 -21.96 9.16
C VAL A 132 11.01 -20.71 8.29
N LEU A 133 9.96 -20.26 7.61
CA LEU A 133 9.99 -19.02 6.81
C LEU A 133 10.29 -17.78 7.67
N LEU A 134 9.70 -17.67 8.86
CA LEU A 134 9.93 -16.56 9.77
C LEU A 134 11.39 -16.49 10.25
N ILE A 135 12.08 -17.63 10.36
CA ILE A 135 13.49 -17.71 10.74
C ILE A 135 14.41 -17.37 9.56
N ILE A 136 14.04 -17.74 8.33
CA ILE A 136 14.87 -17.53 7.12
C ILE A 136 14.80 -16.08 6.62
N ILE A 137 13.64 -15.43 6.72
CA ILE A 137 13.42 -14.07 6.18
C ILE A 137 14.35 -13.01 6.80
N PRO A 138 14.51 -12.90 8.15
CA PRO A 138 15.33 -11.85 8.76
C PRO A 138 16.82 -11.91 8.38
N PRO A 139 17.49 -13.09 8.36
CA PRO A 139 18.87 -13.21 7.88
C PRO A 139 19.05 -12.76 6.43
N VAL A 140 18.14 -13.17 5.53
CA VAL A 140 18.20 -12.80 4.11
C VAL A 140 18.00 -11.29 3.94
N ALA A 141 17.02 -10.72 4.65
CA ALA A 141 16.78 -9.27 4.66
C ALA A 141 17.99 -8.50 5.23
N GLY A 142 18.61 -9.02 6.29
CA GLY A 142 19.81 -8.45 6.90
C GLY A 142 21.01 -8.45 5.96
N MET A 143 21.26 -9.57 5.25
CA MET A 143 22.30 -9.64 4.22
C MET A 143 22.01 -8.67 3.09
N ALA A 144 20.79 -8.67 2.54
CA ALA A 144 20.39 -7.74 1.48
C ALA A 144 20.57 -6.28 1.89
N TYR A 145 20.23 -5.92 3.13
CA TYR A 145 20.45 -4.58 3.67
C TYR A 145 21.94 -4.23 3.74
N PHE A 146 22.78 -5.14 4.25
CA PHE A 146 24.21 -4.92 4.35
C PHE A 146 24.87 -4.74 2.97
N PHE A 147 24.59 -5.65 2.03
CA PHE A 147 25.09 -5.57 0.66
C PHE A 147 24.54 -4.34 -0.08
N GLY A 148 23.26 -4.03 0.07
CA GLY A 148 22.64 -2.85 -0.53
C GLY A 148 23.25 -1.54 0.00
N ARG A 149 23.58 -1.49 1.29
CA ARG A 149 24.24 -0.32 1.90
C ARG A 149 25.69 -0.18 1.41
N ARG A 150 26.40 -1.31 1.23
CA ARG A 150 27.77 -1.35 0.68
C ARG A 150 27.81 -0.87 -0.78
N ILE A 151 26.87 -1.33 -1.61
CA ILE A 151 26.76 -0.90 -3.02
C ILE A 151 26.43 0.59 -3.10
N ARG A 152 25.53 1.08 -2.26
CA ARG A 152 25.15 2.51 -2.24
C ARG A 152 26.25 3.44 -1.75
N SER A 153 27.24 2.95 -0.99
CA SER A 153 28.41 3.77 -0.62
C SER A 153 29.43 3.83 -1.76
N LEU A 154 29.66 2.72 -2.46
CA LEU A 154 30.54 2.66 -3.63
C LEU A 154 30.03 3.52 -4.80
N SER A 155 28.72 3.55 -5.04
CA SER A 155 28.13 4.41 -6.08
C SER A 155 28.14 5.92 -5.74
N LYS A 156 28.60 6.33 -4.55
CA LYS A 156 28.83 7.74 -4.22
C LYS A 156 30.28 8.18 -4.42
N GLU A 157 31.18 7.23 -4.69
CA GLU A 157 32.61 7.47 -4.94
C GLU A 157 32.97 7.45 -6.44
N PHE A 158 32.01 7.10 -7.31
CA PHE A 158 32.07 7.28 -8.77
C PHE A 158 31.15 8.42 -9.18
#